data_AF-A0A849Z348-F1
#
_entry.id   AF-A0A849Z348-F1
#
_cell.length_a   1.000
_cell.length_b   1.000
_cell.length_c   1.000
_cell.angle_alpha   90.00
_cell.angle_beta   90.00
_cell.angle_gamma   90.00
#
_symmetry.space_group_name_H-M   'P 1'
#
loop_
_entity.id
_entity.type
_entity.pdbx_description
1 polymer ?
#
loop_
_entity_poly.entity_id
_entity_poly.type
_entity_poly.pdbx_seq_one_letter_code
_entity_poly.pdbx_strand_id
1 'polypeptide(L)'
;MKVCLIHSPGAGQGDTSKEQLIALLGKHGYQARYLTTDDDWKTRFEDGTEMVVVAGGDGTVKRVALELAGRNLPMAVLPLGTANNIAGALGSVGELEPLVASFGSCRRVRIVPGAAHGPWGKKHFIEGVGFGLFARTMREADEASSSDDERARGRAAKLRQDLERLLAHTRTHPASHAEIWLDNKRVEGDFLLVAVLSIPSVGPRLELAPGKDAADDVFHVALVPTWHREELESHLEDRTDQRNSRLETIVRTARSVKARWFGPDVHIDDDVWPKDREDMQDIEPPIEVDIEATENGIIALAPGARRRAFEKDKSA
;
A
#
# COMPACT_ATOMS: atom_id res chain seq x y z
N MET A 1 21.51 18.72 -8.69
CA MET A 1 20.19 18.90 -8.02
C MET A 1 20.34 18.56 -6.55
N LYS A 2 19.82 19.38 -5.64
CA LYS A 2 19.85 19.12 -4.19
C LYS A 2 18.67 18.25 -3.79
N VAL A 3 18.93 17.12 -3.14
CA VAL A 3 17.89 16.17 -2.72
C VAL A 3 17.99 15.87 -1.24
N CYS A 4 16.85 15.61 -0.62
CA CYS A 4 16.78 15.09 0.75
C CYS A 4 16.51 13.59 0.69
N LEU A 5 17.48 12.78 1.09
CA LEU A 5 17.33 11.32 1.20
C LEU A 5 16.82 10.98 2.60
N ILE A 6 15.61 10.44 2.70
CA ILE A 6 15.06 9.85 3.92
C ILE A 6 15.18 8.34 3.81
N HIS A 7 15.96 7.74 4.69
CA HIS A 7 16.25 6.31 4.70
C HIS A 7 15.71 5.64 5.96
N SER A 8 15.13 4.46 5.80
CA SER A 8 14.73 3.57 6.88
C SER A 8 15.71 2.40 6.95
N PRO A 9 16.73 2.44 7.83
CA PRO A 9 17.83 1.46 7.81
C PRO A 9 17.38 0.01 8.03
N GLY A 10 16.30 -0.21 8.77
CA GLY A 10 15.72 -1.54 8.98
C GLY A 10 14.78 -2.03 7.86
N ALA A 11 14.54 -1.24 6.82
CA ALA A 11 13.59 -1.62 5.77
C ALA A 11 14.10 -2.82 4.97
N GLY A 12 13.21 -3.80 4.78
CA GLY A 12 13.46 -5.00 3.97
C GLY A 12 14.83 -5.63 4.22
N GLN A 13 15.17 -5.84 5.49
CA GLN A 13 16.41 -6.47 5.99
C GLN A 13 17.66 -5.60 6.14
N GLY A 14 17.62 -4.32 5.74
CA GLY A 14 18.76 -3.41 5.94
C GLY A 14 19.98 -3.70 5.06
N ASP A 15 19.76 -4.38 3.93
CA ASP A 15 20.81 -4.77 2.97
C ASP A 15 21.46 -3.59 2.25
N THR A 16 20.88 -2.38 2.36
CA THR A 16 21.37 -1.18 1.68
C THR A 16 21.82 -0.14 2.70
N SER A 17 23.11 0.20 2.67
CA SER A 17 23.69 1.17 3.59
C SER A 17 23.44 2.62 3.14
N LYS A 18 23.55 3.54 4.10
CA LYS A 18 23.56 4.99 3.85
C LYS A 18 24.58 5.38 2.78
N GLU A 19 25.80 4.85 2.88
CA GLU A 19 26.93 5.17 2.02
C GLU A 19 26.64 4.72 0.58
N GLN A 20 26.05 3.54 0.40
CA GLN A 20 25.64 3.03 -0.91
C GLN A 20 24.59 3.94 -1.57
N LEU A 21 23.57 4.37 -0.81
CA LEU A 21 22.52 5.26 -1.32
C LEU A 21 23.06 6.64 -1.70
N ILE A 22 23.92 7.24 -0.84
CA ILE A 22 24.54 8.54 -1.13
C ILE A 22 25.45 8.43 -2.35
N ALA A 23 26.28 7.39 -2.44
CA ALA A 23 27.16 7.16 -3.59
C ALA A 23 26.35 6.98 -4.88
N LEU A 24 25.26 6.22 -4.82
CA LEU A 24 24.37 6.01 -5.97
C LEU A 24 23.74 7.32 -6.44
N LEU A 25 23.17 8.11 -5.53
CA LEU A 25 22.61 9.43 -5.85
C LEU A 25 23.68 10.37 -6.43
N GLY A 26 24.87 10.40 -5.83
CA GLY A 26 26.01 11.20 -6.29
C GLY A 26 26.48 10.83 -7.69
N LYS A 27 26.53 9.52 -8.02
CA LYS A 27 26.86 9.00 -9.36
C LYS A 27 25.95 9.58 -10.45
N HIS A 28 24.69 9.90 -10.11
CA HIS A 28 23.71 10.48 -11.01
C HIS A 28 23.51 11.99 -10.84
N GLY A 29 24.45 12.68 -10.17
CA GLY A 29 24.46 14.15 -10.07
C GLY A 29 23.53 14.75 -9.01
N TYR A 30 23.04 13.94 -8.07
CA TYR A 30 22.25 14.39 -6.94
C TYR A 30 23.13 14.64 -5.72
N GLN A 31 23.01 15.83 -5.14
CA GLN A 31 23.66 16.17 -3.87
C GLN A 31 22.70 15.83 -2.74
N ALA A 32 22.92 14.67 -2.10
CA ALA A 32 22.00 14.12 -1.12
C ALA A 32 22.33 14.58 0.31
N ARG A 33 21.38 15.25 0.96
CA ARG A 33 21.36 15.37 2.43
C ARG A 33 20.67 14.13 3.00
N TYR A 34 21.36 13.41 3.87
CA TYR A 34 20.82 12.20 4.48
C TYR A 34 20.07 12.49 5.78
N LEU A 35 18.87 11.93 5.90
CA LEU A 35 18.07 11.85 7.12
C LEU A 35 17.68 10.37 7.34
N THR A 36 17.60 9.95 8.60
CA THR A 36 17.10 8.62 8.98
C THR A 36 15.70 8.73 9.59
N THR A 37 14.89 7.70 9.42
CA THR A 37 13.59 7.61 10.10
C THR A 37 13.67 7.33 11.59
N ASP A 38 14.85 6.98 12.09
CA ASP A 38 15.11 6.74 13.52
C ASP A 38 15.28 8.05 14.31
N ASP A 39 15.51 9.16 13.60
CA ASP A 39 15.63 10.50 14.14
C ASP A 39 14.38 11.34 13.80
N ASP A 40 14.24 12.50 14.44
CA ASP A 40 13.25 13.49 14.04
C ASP A 40 13.64 14.16 12.71
N TRP A 41 13.09 13.66 11.61
CA TRP A 41 13.36 14.14 10.24
C TRP A 41 12.35 15.16 9.72
N LYS A 42 11.14 15.25 10.32
CA LYS A 42 9.99 15.99 9.76
C LYS A 42 10.24 17.49 9.62
N THR A 43 11.03 18.04 10.52
CA THR A 43 11.36 19.47 10.60
C THR A 43 12.63 19.85 9.83
N ARG A 44 13.27 18.89 9.14
CA ARG A 44 14.64 19.04 8.64
C ARG A 44 14.75 19.17 7.11
N PHE A 45 13.67 19.52 6.43
CA PHE A 45 13.74 19.88 5.02
C PHE A 45 14.47 21.22 4.88
N GLU A 46 15.58 21.22 4.16
CA GLU A 46 16.43 22.40 3.97
C GLU A 46 15.88 23.30 2.85
N ASP A 47 16.08 24.61 2.97
CA ASP A 47 15.78 25.55 1.90
C ASP A 47 16.55 25.20 0.62
N GLY A 48 15.84 25.17 -0.50
CA GLY A 48 16.40 24.77 -1.79
C GLY A 48 16.49 23.26 -2.01
N THR A 49 15.87 22.43 -1.16
CA THR A 49 15.61 21.02 -1.49
C THR A 49 14.68 20.96 -2.71
N GLU A 50 15.09 20.27 -3.77
CA GLU A 50 14.34 20.19 -5.02
C GLU A 50 13.51 18.90 -5.14
N MET A 51 13.87 17.87 -4.37
CA MET A 51 13.20 16.57 -4.34
C MET A 51 13.51 15.83 -3.03
N VAL A 52 12.53 15.06 -2.54
CA VAL A 52 12.73 14.08 -1.47
C VAL A 52 12.85 12.69 -2.07
N VAL A 53 13.91 11.96 -1.73
CA VAL A 53 14.10 10.56 -2.10
C VAL A 53 13.83 9.72 -0.86
N VAL A 54 12.89 8.79 -0.94
CA VAL A 54 12.50 7.92 0.17
C VAL A 54 13.00 6.52 -0.09
N ALA A 55 13.91 6.05 0.75
CA ALA A 55 14.46 4.70 0.71
C ALA A 55 13.90 3.87 1.86
N GLY A 56 12.90 3.04 1.58
CA GLY A 56 12.18 2.30 2.61
C GLY A 56 11.04 1.43 2.05
N GLY A 57 10.25 0.86 2.96
CA GLY A 57 8.98 0.20 2.63
C GLY A 57 7.77 1.11 2.73
N ASP A 58 6.57 0.55 2.51
CA ASP A 58 5.31 1.30 2.41
C ASP A 58 5.04 2.19 3.63
N GLY A 59 5.22 1.70 4.85
CA GLY A 59 5.07 2.52 6.06
C GLY A 59 6.00 3.74 6.13
N THR A 60 7.23 3.66 5.61
CA THR A 60 8.14 4.80 5.52
C THR A 60 7.72 5.75 4.41
N VAL A 61 7.35 5.22 3.24
CA VAL A 61 6.83 6.01 2.13
C VAL A 61 5.56 6.76 2.54
N LYS A 62 4.61 6.11 3.22
CA LYS A 62 3.40 6.70 3.80
C LYS A 62 3.72 7.88 4.71
N ARG A 63 4.63 7.71 5.67
CA ARG A 63 4.97 8.79 6.61
C ARG A 63 5.56 10.01 5.90
N VAL A 64 6.46 9.81 4.95
CA VAL A 64 7.06 10.91 4.17
C VAL A 64 6.03 11.55 3.24
N ALA A 65 5.24 10.74 2.55
CA ALA A 65 4.15 11.18 1.69
C ALA A 65 3.20 12.13 2.43
N LEU A 66 2.69 11.73 3.60
CA LEU A 66 1.77 12.56 4.39
C LEU A 66 2.42 13.88 4.87
N GLU A 67 3.72 13.89 5.18
CA GLU A 67 4.44 15.11 5.54
C GLU A 67 4.63 16.07 4.35
N LEU A 68 4.70 15.53 3.13
CA LEU A 68 4.82 16.29 1.89
C LEU A 68 3.47 16.72 1.31
N ALA A 69 2.36 16.27 1.86
CA ALA A 69 1.02 16.64 1.40
C ALA A 69 0.85 18.17 1.39
N GLY A 70 0.40 18.72 0.26
CA GLY A 70 0.21 20.15 0.07
C GLY A 70 1.49 20.94 -0.22
N ARG A 71 2.67 20.29 -0.19
CA ARG A 71 3.95 20.92 -0.57
C ARG A 71 4.22 20.74 -2.05
N ASN A 72 4.81 21.75 -2.69
CA ASN A 72 5.29 21.65 -4.07
C ASN A 72 6.69 21.00 -4.16
N LEU A 73 6.88 19.88 -3.45
CA LEU A 73 8.16 19.18 -3.36
C LEU A 73 7.97 17.72 -3.80
N PRO A 74 8.50 17.30 -4.96
CA PRO A 74 8.29 15.95 -5.47
C PRO A 74 9.00 14.89 -4.61
N MET A 75 8.35 13.74 -4.49
CA MET A 75 8.86 12.54 -3.84
C MET A 75 9.27 11.48 -4.86
N ALA A 76 10.47 10.93 -4.75
CA ALA A 76 10.90 9.73 -5.46
C ALA A 76 11.03 8.56 -4.48
N VAL A 77 10.73 7.34 -4.91
CA VAL A 77 10.72 6.15 -4.04
C VAL A 77 11.77 5.16 -4.49
N LEU A 78 12.59 4.71 -3.55
CA LEU A 78 13.51 3.58 -3.66
C LEU A 78 12.92 2.41 -2.84
N PRO A 79 12.40 1.36 -3.50
CA PRO A 79 11.59 0.31 -2.86
C PRO A 79 12.45 -0.68 -2.05
N LEU A 80 12.77 -0.32 -0.82
CA LEU A 80 13.60 -1.14 0.07
C LEU A 80 12.79 -2.02 1.02
N GLY A 81 11.45 -1.94 1.03
CA GLY A 81 10.59 -2.79 1.84
C GLY A 81 10.32 -4.17 1.23
N THR A 82 9.44 -4.91 1.91
CA THR A 82 8.98 -6.23 1.46
C THR A 82 7.96 -6.08 0.33
N ALA A 83 6.78 -5.50 0.60
CA ALA A 83 5.71 -5.36 -0.39
C ALA A 83 5.97 -4.21 -1.38
N ASN A 84 6.22 -2.99 -0.91
CA ASN A 84 6.41 -1.81 -1.74
C ASN A 84 5.21 -1.54 -2.67
N ASN A 85 3.98 -1.69 -2.19
CA ASN A 85 2.79 -1.45 -3.02
C ASN A 85 2.72 0.00 -3.50
N ILE A 86 3.09 0.98 -2.67
CA ILE A 86 3.09 2.40 -3.06
C ILE A 86 4.10 2.64 -4.19
N ALA A 87 5.30 2.05 -4.06
CA ALA A 87 6.31 2.13 -5.11
C ALA A 87 5.85 1.41 -6.39
N GLY A 88 5.20 0.26 -6.24
CA GLY A 88 4.60 -0.52 -7.33
C GLY A 88 3.55 0.26 -8.10
N ALA A 89 2.65 0.95 -7.39
CA ALA A 89 1.61 1.79 -7.98
C ALA A 89 2.19 3.00 -8.73
N LEU A 90 3.35 3.50 -8.31
CA LEU A 90 4.12 4.54 -9.02
C LEU A 90 4.93 4.01 -10.21
N GLY A 91 5.05 2.69 -10.38
CA GLY A 91 5.95 2.07 -11.34
C GLY A 91 7.43 2.11 -10.92
N SER A 92 7.72 2.46 -9.67
CA SER A 92 9.06 2.49 -9.08
C SER A 92 9.45 1.09 -8.59
N VAL A 93 9.66 0.18 -9.53
CA VAL A 93 9.98 -1.24 -9.29
C VAL A 93 11.32 -1.62 -9.93
N GLY A 94 12.01 -2.59 -9.34
CA GLY A 94 13.26 -3.14 -9.87
C GLY A 94 14.51 -2.56 -9.19
N GLU A 95 15.63 -2.60 -9.92
CA GLU A 95 16.94 -2.22 -9.42
C GLU A 95 17.06 -0.72 -9.12
N LEU A 96 17.78 -0.38 -8.05
CA LEU A 96 17.88 1.01 -7.57
C LEU A 96 18.58 1.94 -8.56
N GLU A 97 19.61 1.47 -9.26
CA GLU A 97 20.38 2.32 -10.16
C GLU A 97 19.57 2.80 -11.38
N PRO A 98 18.88 1.93 -12.14
CA PRO A 98 17.95 2.37 -13.17
C PRO A 98 16.88 3.34 -12.67
N LEU A 99 16.34 3.12 -11.46
CA LEU A 99 15.36 4.04 -10.85
C LEU A 99 15.96 5.42 -10.63
N VAL A 100 17.11 5.52 -9.96
CA VAL A 100 17.79 6.81 -9.70
C VAL A 100 18.17 7.51 -11.01
N ALA A 101 18.65 6.77 -12.01
CA ALA A 101 18.98 7.30 -13.32
C ALA A 101 17.76 7.92 -14.02
N SER A 102 16.55 7.39 -13.76
CA SER A 102 15.30 7.85 -14.39
C SER A 102 14.67 9.08 -13.74
N PHE A 103 15.07 9.48 -12.52
CA PHE A 103 14.39 10.56 -11.77
C PHE A 103 14.24 11.87 -12.56
N GLY A 104 15.25 12.25 -13.36
CA GLY A 104 15.20 13.45 -14.20
C GLY A 104 14.19 13.40 -15.36
N SER A 105 13.72 12.22 -15.75
CA SER A 105 12.76 12.01 -16.84
C SER A 105 11.43 11.40 -16.37
N CYS A 106 11.27 11.18 -15.06
CA CYS A 106 10.04 10.67 -14.48
C CYS A 106 8.87 11.61 -14.71
N ARG A 107 7.68 11.03 -14.90
CA ARG A 107 6.45 11.81 -14.84
C ARG A 107 6.21 12.25 -13.40
N ARG A 108 5.66 13.45 -13.22
CA ARG A 108 5.13 13.88 -11.93
C ARG A 108 3.66 13.51 -11.87
N VAL A 109 3.28 12.67 -10.91
CA VAL A 109 1.90 12.27 -10.66
C VAL A 109 1.45 12.86 -9.33
N ARG A 110 0.17 13.26 -9.26
CA ARG A 110 -0.45 13.71 -8.02
C ARG A 110 -1.14 12.50 -7.38
N ILE A 111 -0.73 12.14 -6.18
CA ILE A 111 -1.42 11.15 -5.33
C ILE A 111 -2.20 11.92 -4.28
N VAL A 112 -3.46 11.56 -4.05
CA VAL A 112 -4.27 12.15 -2.99
C VAL A 112 -4.42 11.13 -1.86
N PRO A 113 -3.88 11.40 -0.66
CA PRO A 113 -4.14 10.57 0.50
C PRO A 113 -5.63 10.48 0.79
N GLY A 114 -6.07 9.31 1.26
CA GLY A 114 -7.38 9.17 1.85
C GLY A 114 -7.37 9.49 3.35
N ALA A 115 -8.54 9.81 3.87
CA ALA A 115 -8.80 9.92 5.30
C ALA A 115 -9.97 9.02 5.67
N ALA A 116 -9.80 8.25 6.75
CA ALA A 116 -10.80 7.37 7.30
C ALA A 116 -11.13 7.79 8.73
N HIS A 117 -12.41 8.03 9.00
CA HIS A 117 -12.95 8.33 10.31
C HIS A 117 -13.79 7.15 10.79
N GLY A 118 -13.48 6.63 11.97
CA GLY A 118 -14.22 5.55 12.61
C GLY A 118 -13.97 5.56 14.12
N PRO A 119 -14.23 4.46 14.84
CA PRO A 119 -14.02 4.38 16.29
C PRO A 119 -12.59 4.71 16.76
N TRP A 120 -11.60 4.58 15.87
CA TRP A 120 -10.20 4.98 16.11
C TRP A 120 -9.92 6.48 15.93
N GLY A 121 -10.94 7.30 15.70
CA GLY A 121 -10.79 8.70 15.29
C GLY A 121 -10.43 8.82 13.81
N LYS A 122 -9.72 9.89 13.44
CA LYS A 122 -9.33 10.17 12.04
C LYS A 122 -7.91 9.66 11.77
N LYS A 123 -7.75 8.83 10.74
CA LYS A 123 -6.44 8.37 10.22
C LYS A 123 -6.32 8.66 8.73
N HIS A 124 -5.11 8.98 8.30
CA HIS A 124 -4.79 9.14 6.89
C HIS A 124 -4.12 7.89 6.34
N PHE A 125 -4.35 7.60 5.06
CA PHE A 125 -3.82 6.42 4.38
C PHE A 125 -3.36 6.75 2.96
N ILE A 126 -2.46 5.92 2.43
CA ILE A 126 -2.00 5.99 1.04
C ILE A 126 -2.37 4.73 0.25
N GLU A 127 -2.44 3.56 0.89
CA GLU A 127 -2.90 2.33 0.22
C GLU A 127 -4.43 2.22 0.24
N GLY A 128 -5.02 2.11 1.44
CA GLY A 128 -6.45 1.89 1.57
C GLY A 128 -6.96 1.53 2.97
N VAL A 129 -8.27 1.33 3.04
CA VAL A 129 -8.99 0.79 4.20
C VAL A 129 -9.62 -0.53 3.79
N GLY A 130 -9.49 -1.57 4.60
CA GLY A 130 -10.13 -2.86 4.30
C GLY A 130 -10.81 -3.49 5.50
N PHE A 131 -11.73 -4.40 5.18
CA PHE A 131 -12.66 -5.02 6.12
C PHE A 131 -12.65 -6.54 5.92
N GLY A 132 -12.70 -7.29 7.02
CA GLY A 132 -12.83 -8.75 7.01
C GLY A 132 -11.51 -9.48 6.80
N LEU A 133 -11.51 -10.42 5.85
CA LEU A 133 -10.48 -11.45 5.65
C LEU A 133 -9.05 -10.92 5.78
N PHE A 134 -8.73 -9.83 5.08
CA PHE A 134 -7.36 -9.32 5.04
C PHE A 134 -6.93 -8.69 6.39
N ALA A 135 -7.80 -7.90 7.02
CA ALA A 135 -7.56 -7.34 8.34
C ALA A 135 -7.36 -8.45 9.40
N ARG A 136 -8.15 -9.54 9.29
CA ARG A 136 -7.99 -10.72 10.16
C ARG A 136 -6.63 -11.39 9.97
N THR A 137 -6.19 -11.59 8.73
CA THR A 137 -4.87 -12.18 8.45
C THR A 137 -3.72 -11.31 8.97
N MET A 138 -3.83 -9.98 8.85
CA MET A 138 -2.82 -9.06 9.40
C MET A 138 -2.73 -9.16 10.92
N ARG A 139 -3.87 -9.16 11.62
CA ARG A 139 -3.92 -9.32 13.09
C ARG A 139 -3.17 -10.56 13.56
N GLU A 140 -3.49 -11.70 12.98
CA GLU A 140 -2.86 -12.97 13.38
C GLU A 140 -1.37 -13.00 13.01
N ALA A 141 -0.97 -12.29 11.95
CA ALA A 141 0.43 -12.17 11.60
C ALA A 141 1.22 -11.34 12.61
N ASP A 142 0.67 -10.22 13.08
CA ASP A 142 1.26 -9.39 14.12
C ASP A 142 1.37 -10.17 15.45
N GLU A 143 0.31 -10.89 15.86
CA GLU A 143 0.32 -11.74 17.06
C GLU A 143 1.37 -12.87 16.99
N ALA A 144 1.61 -13.44 15.79
CA ALA A 144 2.53 -14.55 15.59
C ALA A 144 3.99 -14.12 15.36
N SER A 145 4.28 -12.82 15.30
CA SER A 145 5.60 -12.31 14.94
C SER A 145 6.55 -12.28 16.17
N SER A 146 7.66 -13.01 16.08
CA SER A 146 8.88 -12.76 16.86
C SER A 146 9.92 -12.12 15.94
N SER A 147 10.54 -11.02 16.38
CA SER A 147 11.37 -10.14 15.55
C SER A 147 12.59 -10.80 14.90
N ASP A 148 13.01 -11.96 15.41
CA ASP A 148 14.29 -12.57 15.08
C ASP A 148 14.19 -13.58 13.91
N ASP A 149 13.04 -14.23 13.71
CA ASP A 149 12.84 -15.23 12.65
C ASP A 149 12.53 -14.61 11.27
N GLU A 150 11.93 -13.41 11.25
CA GLU A 150 11.54 -12.72 10.02
C GLU A 150 12.73 -12.18 9.21
N ARG A 151 13.87 -11.91 9.87
CA ARG A 151 15.04 -11.34 9.20
C ARG A 151 15.83 -12.33 8.35
N ALA A 152 15.81 -13.61 8.74
CA ALA A 152 16.68 -14.64 8.17
C ALA A 152 16.22 -15.16 6.79
N ARG A 153 14.95 -14.99 6.41
CA ARG A 153 14.34 -15.70 5.26
C ARG A 153 14.31 -14.89 3.95
N GLY A 154 14.63 -13.60 4.00
CA GLY A 154 14.62 -12.70 2.84
C GLY A 154 13.21 -12.24 2.41
N ARG A 155 13.14 -11.15 1.63
CA ARG A 155 11.87 -10.48 1.27
C ARG A 155 10.89 -11.39 0.53
N ALA A 156 11.38 -12.20 -0.41
CA ALA A 156 10.55 -13.11 -1.21
C ALA A 156 9.89 -14.20 -0.35
N ALA A 157 10.61 -14.76 0.63
CA ALA A 157 10.05 -15.76 1.52
C ALA A 157 8.99 -15.17 2.45
N LYS A 158 9.20 -13.93 2.95
CA LYS A 158 8.18 -13.24 3.75
C LYS A 158 6.90 -13.01 2.95
N LEU A 159 7.01 -12.49 1.72
CA LEU A 159 5.86 -12.32 0.82
C LEU A 159 5.11 -13.64 0.58
N ARG A 160 5.84 -14.72 0.34
CA ARG A 160 5.24 -16.05 0.16
C ARG A 160 4.51 -16.51 1.41
N GLN A 161 5.11 -16.35 2.59
CA GLN A 161 4.49 -16.70 3.87
C GLN A 161 3.22 -15.89 4.13
N ASP A 162 3.24 -14.58 3.85
CA ASP A 162 2.06 -13.71 3.99
C ASP A 162 0.93 -14.15 3.03
N LEU A 163 1.25 -14.58 1.79
CA LEU A 163 0.29 -15.15 0.85
C LEU A 163 -0.25 -16.51 1.30
N GLU A 164 0.60 -17.41 1.81
CA GLU A 164 0.19 -18.73 2.33
C GLU A 164 -0.75 -18.57 3.53
N ARG A 165 -0.47 -17.61 4.42
CA ARG A 165 -1.36 -17.25 5.53
C ARG A 165 -2.70 -16.74 5.02
N LEU A 166 -2.70 -15.80 4.07
CA LEU A 166 -3.94 -15.27 3.50
C LEU A 166 -4.76 -16.36 2.81
N LEU A 167 -4.12 -17.25 2.05
CA LEU A 167 -4.77 -18.41 1.43
C LEU A 167 -5.43 -19.32 2.47
N ALA A 168 -4.70 -19.67 3.54
CA ALA A 168 -5.23 -20.50 4.61
C ALA A 168 -6.47 -19.89 5.28
N HIS A 169 -6.46 -18.58 5.53
CA HIS A 169 -7.62 -17.84 6.06
C HIS A 169 -8.76 -17.78 5.05
N THR A 170 -8.46 -17.62 3.77
CA THR A 170 -9.47 -17.54 2.72
C THR A 170 -10.34 -18.79 2.68
N ARG A 171 -9.84 -19.96 3.07
CA ARG A 171 -10.61 -21.21 3.08
C ARG A 171 -11.68 -21.29 4.17
N THR A 172 -11.51 -20.57 5.28
CA THR A 172 -12.33 -20.75 6.49
C THR A 172 -12.98 -19.46 6.99
N HIS A 173 -12.52 -18.29 6.54
CA HIS A 173 -13.00 -17.01 7.05
C HIS A 173 -14.51 -16.83 6.78
N PRO A 174 -15.32 -16.50 7.80
CA PRO A 174 -16.74 -16.23 7.62
C PRO A 174 -16.94 -14.90 6.90
N ALA A 175 -18.03 -14.78 6.14
CA ALA A 175 -18.43 -13.48 5.61
C ALA A 175 -19.08 -12.64 6.71
N SER A 176 -18.95 -11.32 6.60
CA SER A 176 -19.72 -10.39 7.42
C SER A 176 -20.59 -9.51 6.54
N HIS A 177 -21.73 -9.12 7.08
CA HIS A 177 -22.64 -8.21 6.42
C HIS A 177 -22.02 -6.80 6.33
N ALA A 178 -22.26 -6.11 5.21
CA ALA A 178 -21.84 -4.74 5.03
C ALA A 178 -22.91 -3.92 4.29
N GLU A 179 -23.07 -2.67 4.71
CA GLU A 179 -23.80 -1.65 3.98
C GLU A 179 -22.81 -0.56 3.55
N ILE A 180 -22.65 -0.33 2.24
CA ILE A 180 -21.63 0.54 1.68
C ILE A 180 -22.28 1.59 0.79
N TRP A 181 -22.09 2.85 1.11
CA TRP A 181 -22.48 3.98 0.28
C TRP A 181 -21.28 4.44 -0.51
N LEU A 182 -21.46 4.55 -1.82
CA LEU A 182 -20.49 4.93 -2.83
C LEU A 182 -21.03 6.18 -3.53
N ASP A 183 -20.63 7.35 -3.07
CA ASP A 183 -21.28 8.62 -3.40
C ASP A 183 -22.81 8.53 -3.16
N ASN A 184 -23.62 8.48 -4.22
CA ASN A 184 -25.08 8.42 -4.17
C ASN A 184 -25.66 7.00 -4.38
N LYS A 185 -24.80 5.97 -4.44
CA LYS A 185 -25.22 4.57 -4.65
C LYS A 185 -25.00 3.77 -3.38
N ARG A 186 -25.83 2.75 -3.15
CA ARG A 186 -25.66 1.81 -2.03
C ARG A 186 -25.42 0.41 -2.56
N VAL A 187 -24.50 -0.30 -1.92
CA VAL A 187 -24.25 -1.73 -2.09
C VAL A 187 -24.41 -2.38 -0.73
N GLU A 188 -25.09 -3.51 -0.68
CA GLU A 188 -25.37 -4.25 0.56
C GLU A 188 -25.24 -5.74 0.30
N GLY A 189 -24.68 -6.49 1.26
CA GLY A 189 -24.52 -7.93 1.15
C GLY A 189 -23.49 -8.49 2.12
N ASP A 190 -23.21 -9.78 1.98
CA ASP A 190 -22.21 -10.49 2.79
C ASP A 190 -20.89 -10.63 2.03
N PHE A 191 -19.81 -10.14 2.64
CA PHE A 191 -18.49 -10.08 2.02
C PHE A 191 -17.45 -10.81 2.86
N LEU A 192 -16.54 -11.49 2.18
CA LEU A 192 -15.29 -11.98 2.77
C LEU A 192 -14.31 -10.83 2.96
N LEU A 193 -14.28 -9.93 1.97
CA LEU A 193 -13.37 -8.81 1.93
C LEU A 193 -14.05 -7.63 1.24
N VAL A 194 -13.89 -6.46 1.83
CA VAL A 194 -14.15 -5.16 1.21
C VAL A 194 -12.87 -4.34 1.34
N ALA A 195 -12.39 -3.73 0.25
CA ALA A 195 -11.24 -2.84 0.31
C ALA A 195 -11.54 -1.55 -0.46
N VAL A 196 -11.35 -0.41 0.21
CA VAL A 196 -11.43 0.95 -0.34
C VAL A 196 -10.01 1.43 -0.57
N LEU A 197 -9.61 1.51 -1.84
CA LEU A 197 -8.21 1.61 -2.24
C LEU A 197 -7.92 2.92 -2.96
N SER A 198 -6.82 3.57 -2.58
CA SER A 198 -6.19 4.68 -3.31
C SER A 198 -5.16 4.20 -4.34
N ILE A 199 -4.63 2.98 -4.16
CA ILE A 199 -3.71 2.33 -5.11
C ILE A 199 -4.19 0.91 -5.44
N PRO A 200 -3.77 0.29 -6.56
CA PRO A 200 -4.34 -0.99 -7.01
C PRO A 200 -4.16 -2.20 -6.08
N SER A 201 -3.18 -2.13 -5.19
CA SER A 201 -2.69 -3.27 -4.41
C SER A 201 -2.63 -2.98 -2.92
N VAL A 202 -2.78 -4.03 -2.13
CA VAL A 202 -2.68 -3.98 -0.66
C VAL A 202 -1.87 -5.17 -0.15
N GLY A 203 -1.25 -5.02 1.02
CA GLY A 203 -0.70 -6.16 1.74
C GLY A 203 0.47 -6.85 1.02
N PRO A 204 0.46 -8.19 0.84
CA PRO A 204 1.53 -8.93 0.18
C PRO A 204 1.47 -8.80 -1.36
N ARG A 205 1.35 -7.56 -1.86
CA ARG A 205 1.16 -7.23 -3.29
C ARG A 205 -0.06 -7.90 -3.89
N LEU A 206 -1.17 -7.95 -3.15
CA LEU A 206 -2.43 -8.45 -3.68
C LEU A 206 -3.10 -7.32 -4.48
N GLU A 207 -3.19 -7.47 -5.80
CA GLU A 207 -3.82 -6.49 -6.68
C GLU A 207 -5.34 -6.74 -6.71
N LEU A 208 -6.09 -5.92 -6.00
CA LEU A 208 -7.55 -6.01 -5.88
C LEU A 208 -8.29 -5.07 -6.83
N ALA A 209 -7.59 -4.08 -7.38
CA ALA A 209 -8.15 -3.16 -8.37
C ALA A 209 -7.27 -3.12 -9.63
N PRO A 210 -7.22 -4.22 -10.41
CA PRO A 210 -6.25 -4.36 -11.47
C PRO A 210 -6.44 -3.36 -12.61
N GLY A 211 -5.34 -2.73 -13.03
CA GLY A 211 -5.32 -1.75 -14.11
C GLY A 211 -5.81 -0.36 -13.73
N LYS A 212 -5.95 -0.07 -12.44
CA LYS A 212 -6.25 1.26 -11.91
C LYS A 212 -4.97 2.07 -11.68
N ASP A 213 -5.08 3.40 -11.66
CA ASP A 213 -3.94 4.32 -11.59
C ASP A 213 -3.96 5.05 -10.24
N ALA A 214 -2.84 5.11 -9.52
CA ALA A 214 -2.75 5.83 -8.24
C ALA A 214 -2.94 7.35 -8.39
N ALA A 215 -2.91 7.86 -9.62
CA ALA A 215 -3.23 9.23 -9.95
C ALA A 215 -4.74 9.47 -10.19
N ASP A 216 -5.57 8.42 -10.13
CA ASP A 216 -7.02 8.57 -10.21
C ASP A 216 -7.52 9.36 -8.98
N ASP A 217 -8.45 10.29 -9.20
CA ASP A 217 -8.99 11.17 -8.15
C ASP A 217 -10.23 10.56 -7.45
N VAL A 218 -10.28 9.22 -7.43
CA VAL A 218 -11.36 8.40 -6.89
C VAL A 218 -10.77 7.22 -6.12
N PHE A 219 -11.53 6.68 -5.18
CA PHE A 219 -11.25 5.39 -4.58
C PHE A 219 -11.71 4.25 -5.47
N HIS A 220 -10.99 3.13 -5.44
CA HIS A 220 -11.41 1.86 -6.01
C HIS A 220 -11.92 0.96 -4.89
N VAL A 221 -13.21 0.65 -4.92
CA VAL A 221 -13.86 -0.19 -3.91
C VAL A 221 -13.97 -1.61 -4.46
N ALA A 222 -13.06 -2.47 -4.02
CA ALA A 222 -13.04 -3.89 -4.31
C ALA A 222 -13.97 -4.65 -3.36
N LEU A 223 -14.85 -5.47 -3.92
CA LEU A 223 -15.83 -6.26 -3.21
C LEU A 223 -15.59 -7.74 -3.50
N VAL A 224 -15.38 -8.54 -2.46
CA VAL A 224 -15.23 -10.00 -2.55
C VAL A 224 -16.35 -10.66 -1.76
N PRO A 225 -17.48 -10.98 -2.42
CA PRO A 225 -18.58 -11.70 -1.79
C PRO A 225 -18.22 -13.19 -1.59
N THR A 226 -19.05 -13.92 -0.84
CA THR A 226 -18.82 -15.34 -0.54
C THR A 226 -18.68 -16.23 -1.78
N TRP A 227 -19.42 -15.94 -2.84
CA TRP A 227 -19.39 -16.71 -4.08
C TRP A 227 -18.14 -16.46 -4.94
N HIS A 228 -17.29 -15.49 -4.59
CA HIS A 228 -15.96 -15.29 -5.19
C HIS A 228 -14.85 -16.04 -4.43
N ARG A 229 -15.16 -16.82 -3.37
CA ARG A 229 -14.13 -17.47 -2.53
C ARG A 229 -13.18 -18.33 -3.35
N GLU A 230 -13.71 -19.24 -4.16
CA GLU A 230 -12.90 -20.20 -4.95
C GLU A 230 -11.97 -19.48 -5.94
N GLU A 231 -12.44 -18.39 -6.53
CA GLU A 231 -11.61 -17.57 -7.43
C GLU A 231 -10.47 -16.87 -6.68
N LEU A 232 -10.75 -16.31 -5.50
CA LEU A 232 -9.73 -15.72 -4.64
C LEU A 232 -8.72 -16.78 -4.15
N GLU A 233 -9.18 -17.97 -3.76
CA GLU A 233 -8.30 -19.08 -3.37
C GLU A 233 -7.39 -19.49 -4.52
N SER A 234 -7.95 -19.74 -5.71
CA SER A 234 -7.16 -20.09 -6.90
C SER A 234 -6.14 -19.00 -7.24
N HIS A 235 -6.53 -17.72 -7.15
CA HIS A 235 -5.61 -16.62 -7.38
C HIS A 235 -4.46 -16.60 -6.37
N LEU A 236 -4.75 -16.80 -5.08
CA LEU A 236 -3.73 -16.82 -4.02
C LEU A 236 -2.82 -18.05 -4.13
N GLU A 237 -3.33 -19.20 -4.56
CA GLU A 237 -2.54 -20.40 -4.86
C GLU A 237 -1.56 -20.14 -6.02
N ASP A 238 -2.07 -19.62 -7.15
CA ASP A 238 -1.22 -19.24 -8.27
C ASP A 238 -0.12 -18.26 -7.85
N ARG A 239 -0.48 -17.23 -7.08
CA ARG A 239 0.46 -16.21 -6.60
C ARG A 239 1.52 -16.79 -5.66
N THR A 240 1.12 -17.70 -4.78
CA THR A 240 2.04 -18.42 -3.88
C THR A 240 3.06 -19.24 -4.69
N ASP A 241 2.61 -19.87 -5.77
CA ASP A 241 3.43 -20.65 -6.70
C ASP A 241 4.16 -19.81 -7.76
N GLN A 242 4.10 -18.48 -7.65
CA GLN A 242 4.70 -17.54 -8.61
C GLN A 242 4.17 -17.69 -10.05
N ARG A 243 2.95 -18.20 -10.20
CA ARG A 243 2.21 -18.24 -11.46
C ARG A 243 1.53 -16.91 -11.72
N ASN A 244 1.47 -16.51 -13.00
CA ASN A 244 0.71 -15.33 -13.40
C ASN A 244 -0.77 -15.62 -13.23
N SER A 245 -1.45 -14.79 -12.45
CA SER A 245 -2.89 -14.87 -12.22
C SER A 245 -3.43 -13.47 -12.07
N ARG A 246 -4.68 -13.27 -12.46
CA ARG A 246 -5.41 -12.01 -12.30
C ARG A 246 -6.75 -12.32 -11.67
N LEU A 247 -7.04 -11.65 -10.56
CA LEU A 247 -8.33 -11.74 -9.90
C LEU A 247 -9.34 -10.83 -10.62
N GLU A 248 -10.49 -11.35 -11.01
CA GLU A 248 -11.59 -10.56 -11.57
C GLU A 248 -12.46 -10.02 -10.42
N THR A 249 -11.88 -9.11 -9.63
CA THR A 249 -12.59 -8.51 -8.50
C THR A 249 -13.71 -7.59 -8.97
N ILE A 250 -14.83 -7.59 -8.23
CA ILE A 250 -15.89 -6.61 -8.43
C ILE A 250 -15.39 -5.26 -7.90
N VAL A 251 -14.97 -4.39 -8.81
CA VAL A 251 -14.50 -3.04 -8.47
C VAL A 251 -15.57 -1.99 -8.79
N ARG A 252 -15.81 -1.09 -7.84
CA ARG A 252 -16.57 0.15 -8.02
C ARG A 252 -15.65 1.35 -7.80
N THR A 253 -16.10 2.54 -8.19
CA THR A 253 -15.37 3.79 -7.95
C THR A 253 -16.26 4.77 -7.23
N ALA A 254 -15.69 5.53 -6.29
CA ALA A 254 -16.39 6.57 -5.55
C ALA A 254 -15.41 7.66 -5.10
N ARG A 255 -15.91 8.88 -4.85
CA ARG A 255 -15.12 9.97 -4.24
C ARG A 255 -15.28 10.02 -2.73
N SER A 256 -16.45 9.61 -2.25
CA SER A 256 -16.73 9.41 -0.82
C SER A 256 -17.33 8.02 -0.61
N VAL A 257 -16.86 7.36 0.45
CA VAL A 257 -17.35 6.05 0.84
C VAL A 257 -17.78 6.10 2.31
N LYS A 258 -19.01 5.70 2.60
CA LYS A 258 -19.43 5.37 3.97
C LYS A 258 -19.65 3.87 4.06
N ALA A 259 -19.15 3.23 5.10
CA ALA A 259 -19.35 1.81 5.36
C ALA A 259 -19.95 1.59 6.75
N ARG A 260 -20.93 0.70 6.85
CA ARG A 260 -21.36 0.06 8.09
C ARG A 260 -20.97 -1.40 7.99
N TRP A 261 -19.98 -1.79 8.78
CA TRP A 261 -19.38 -3.13 8.77
C TRP A 261 -19.82 -3.91 10.00
N PHE A 262 -20.40 -5.09 9.82
CA PHE A 262 -20.94 -5.92 10.91
C PHE A 262 -19.98 -7.03 11.35
N GLY A 263 -18.72 -7.01 10.90
CA GLY A 263 -17.64 -7.84 11.43
C GLY A 263 -16.70 -7.02 12.32
N PRO A 264 -15.73 -7.64 13.02
CA PRO A 264 -14.85 -6.90 13.92
C PRO A 264 -13.56 -6.40 13.23
N ASP A 265 -13.16 -7.01 12.12
CA ASP A 265 -11.82 -6.81 11.55
C ASP A 265 -11.80 -5.66 10.53
N VAL A 266 -11.01 -4.62 10.83
CA VAL A 266 -10.75 -3.46 9.96
C VAL A 266 -9.24 -3.19 9.90
N HIS A 267 -8.73 -2.71 8.79
CA HIS A 267 -7.35 -2.20 8.70
C HIS A 267 -7.28 -0.90 7.89
N ILE A 268 -6.27 -0.09 8.16
CA ILE A 268 -5.97 1.18 7.48
C ILE A 268 -4.48 1.17 7.15
N ASP A 269 -4.14 1.00 5.87
CA ASP A 269 -2.81 0.58 5.44
C ASP A 269 -2.33 -0.62 6.29
N ASP A 270 -1.15 -0.51 6.91
CA ASP A 270 -0.55 -1.54 7.77
C ASP A 270 -1.13 -1.57 9.21
N ASP A 271 -2.05 -0.68 9.57
CA ASP A 271 -2.58 -0.59 10.94
C ASP A 271 -3.91 -1.34 11.07
N VAL A 272 -3.95 -2.39 11.90
CA VAL A 272 -5.19 -3.11 12.20
C VAL A 272 -5.97 -2.42 13.33
N TRP A 273 -7.30 -2.40 13.20
CA TRP A 273 -8.23 -2.05 14.26
C TRP A 273 -9.31 -3.13 14.39
N PRO A 274 -9.70 -3.53 15.62
CA PRO A 274 -9.14 -3.16 16.93
C PRO A 274 -7.67 -3.55 17.06
N LYS A 275 -6.94 -3.06 18.07
CA LYS A 275 -5.54 -3.50 18.25
C LYS A 275 -5.47 -4.79 19.04
N ASP A 276 -6.12 -4.79 20.20
CA ASP A 276 -6.03 -5.91 21.14
C ASP A 276 -7.35 -6.68 21.22
N ARG A 277 -7.29 -7.94 21.67
CA ARG A 277 -8.48 -8.79 21.83
C ARG A 277 -9.43 -8.30 22.92
N GLU A 278 -8.93 -7.55 23.88
CA GLU A 278 -9.75 -6.91 24.91
C GLU A 278 -10.63 -5.83 24.29
N ASP A 279 -10.08 -4.99 23.41
CA ASP A 279 -10.84 -3.99 22.65
C ASP A 279 -11.96 -4.62 21.80
N MET A 280 -11.83 -5.90 21.40
CA MET A 280 -12.84 -6.59 20.60
C MET A 280 -14.12 -6.92 21.39
N GLN A 281 -14.05 -7.03 22.71
CA GLN A 281 -15.20 -7.40 23.54
C GLN A 281 -16.21 -6.25 23.68
N ASP A 282 -15.73 -5.02 23.54
CA ASP A 282 -16.54 -3.81 23.72
C ASP A 282 -17.05 -3.21 22.40
N ILE A 283 -16.85 -3.91 21.27
CA ILE A 283 -17.27 -3.42 19.96
C ILE A 283 -18.66 -3.91 19.62
N GLU A 284 -19.57 -2.95 19.59
CA GLU A 284 -20.91 -3.15 19.09
C GLU A 284 -20.94 -2.85 17.58
N PRO A 285 -21.19 -3.85 16.71
CA PRO A 285 -21.44 -3.59 15.31
C PRO A 285 -22.78 -2.84 15.10
N PRO A 286 -22.91 -2.07 14.01
CA PRO A 286 -21.91 -1.93 12.96
C PRO A 286 -20.82 -0.92 13.31
N ILE A 287 -19.60 -1.22 12.88
CA ILE A 287 -18.52 -0.25 12.82
C ILE A 287 -18.83 0.70 11.67
N GLU A 288 -19.06 1.96 11.98
CA GLU A 288 -19.25 3.01 10.98
C GLU A 288 -17.91 3.63 10.59
N VAL A 289 -17.66 3.70 9.29
CA VAL A 289 -16.44 4.29 8.73
C VAL A 289 -16.80 5.25 7.62
N ASP A 290 -16.38 6.50 7.74
CA ASP A 290 -16.47 7.51 6.69
C ASP A 290 -15.08 7.68 6.05
N ILE A 291 -15.03 7.61 4.72
CA ILE A 291 -13.80 7.66 3.93
C ILE A 291 -13.93 8.73 2.85
N GLU A 292 -12.97 9.64 2.84
CA GLU A 292 -12.91 10.78 1.92
C GLU A 292 -11.48 11.03 1.44
N ALA A 293 -11.33 11.61 0.26
CA ALA A 293 -10.04 12.09 -0.19
C ALA A 293 -9.65 13.35 0.60
N THR A 294 -8.38 13.48 0.95
CA THR A 294 -7.87 14.70 1.58
C THR A 294 -7.78 15.86 0.59
N GLU A 295 -7.76 17.10 1.09
CA GLU A 295 -7.63 18.30 0.24
C GLU A 295 -6.26 18.38 -0.46
N ASN A 296 -5.22 17.92 0.26
CA ASN A 296 -3.82 18.14 -0.09
C ASN A 296 -3.21 16.89 -0.72
N GLY A 297 -2.87 16.99 -2.00
CA GLY A 297 -2.15 15.94 -2.72
C GLY A 297 -0.64 15.99 -2.51
N ILE A 298 0.02 14.94 -2.97
CA ILE A 298 1.47 14.75 -2.96
C ILE A 298 1.93 14.64 -4.41
N ILE A 299 3.05 15.27 -4.73
CA ILE A 299 3.70 15.10 -6.03
C ILE A 299 4.68 13.95 -5.90
N ALA A 300 4.50 12.89 -6.69
CA ALA A 300 5.40 11.75 -6.72
C ALA A 300 6.00 11.56 -8.13
N LEU A 301 7.21 11.02 -8.19
CA LEU A 301 7.86 10.63 -9.43
C LEU A 301 7.44 9.22 -9.82
N ALA A 302 6.95 9.09 -11.04
CA ALA A 302 6.55 7.82 -11.65
C ALA A 302 7.43 7.57 -12.90
N PRO A 303 8.37 6.61 -12.85
CA PRO A 303 9.14 6.19 -14.02
C PRO A 303 8.22 5.79 -15.19
N GLY A 304 8.52 6.24 -16.41
CA GLY A 304 7.78 5.87 -17.63
C GLY A 304 8.24 4.51 -18.17
N ALA A 305 7.39 3.68 -18.81
CA ALA A 305 6.26 4.02 -19.67
C ALA A 305 4.93 3.35 -19.26
N ARG A 306 3.80 3.99 -19.59
CA ARG A 306 2.59 3.22 -19.94
C ARG A 306 2.93 2.38 -21.18
N ARG A 307 3.29 1.12 -20.99
CA ARG A 307 3.12 0.06 -21.98
C ARG A 307 2.46 -1.12 -21.29
N ARG A 308 1.20 -1.37 -21.68
CA ARG A 308 0.62 -2.71 -21.64
C ARG A 308 1.62 -3.65 -22.31
N ALA A 309 2.25 -4.52 -21.55
CA ALA A 309 2.97 -5.66 -22.09
C ALA A 309 1.98 -6.82 -22.26
N PHE A 310 0.95 -6.64 -23.09
CA PHE A 310 0.13 -7.74 -23.58
C PHE A 310 -0.39 -7.36 -24.96
N GLU A 311 0.25 -7.98 -25.96
CA GLU A 311 -0.08 -8.11 -27.39
C GLU A 311 1.12 -7.74 -28.27
N LYS A 312 1.96 -8.75 -28.50
CA LYS A 312 2.40 -9.17 -29.83
C LYS A 312 3.25 -10.43 -29.68
N ASP A 313 2.56 -11.57 -29.74
CA ASP A 313 3.13 -12.75 -30.38
C ASP A 313 2.02 -13.50 -31.11
N LYS A 314 1.67 -12.96 -32.28
CA LYS A 314 1.00 -13.65 -33.38
C LYS A 314 1.49 -13.02 -34.67
N SER A 315 2.67 -13.44 -35.12
CA SER A 315 3.05 -13.47 -36.54
C SER A 315 4.46 -14.03 -36.70
N ALA A 316 4.58 -15.36 -36.73
CA ALA A 316 5.42 -16.15 -37.63
C ALA A 316 5.09 -17.63 -37.41
#